data_AF-A0A3M0INX8-F1
#
_entry.id   AF-A0A3M0INX8-F1
#
_cell.length_a   1.000
_cell.length_b   1.000
_cell.length_c   1.000
_cell.angle_alpha   90.00
_cell.angle_beta   90.00
_cell.angle_gamma   90.00
#
_symmetry.space_group_name_H-M   'P 1'
#
loop_
_entity.id
_entity.type
_entity.pdbx_description
1 polymer ?
#
loop_
_entity_poly.entity_id
_entity_poly.type
_entity_poly.pdbx_seq_one_letter_code
_entity_poly.pdbx_strand_id
1 'polypeptide(L)'
;MTENLSTKDKAAFYALLAKHNTKPSPGGEEWAQCNWFNLENIIDRVCSLQHEAKFKLGKNKTTLCSVLGACLSAAVESRFKRRNEEKAIIDSLQNLVEILQKQLNEERNEIYALRAALREERVKNSYNVDSSVETEEKETPHMKQIYPHKELEAVKNCREICCPHLRPLVKTEYNYINDEDFEPHITTKHIPYSTTELAKLKKEYSRLPQESETEYVFRVPLTGGDQIKLTEHEAS
;
A
#
# COMPACT_ATOMS: atom_id res chain seq x y z
N MET A 1 -24.82 27.54 -1.72
CA MET A 1 -25.22 28.96 -1.87
C MET A 1 -24.21 29.82 -2.65
N THR A 2 -23.02 29.33 -3.02
CA THR A 2 -21.96 30.12 -3.66
C THR A 2 -22.11 30.30 -5.18
N GLU A 3 -22.86 29.44 -5.87
CA GLU A 3 -23.04 29.54 -7.34
C GLU A 3 -23.79 30.80 -7.78
N ASN A 4 -24.66 31.34 -6.92
CA ASN A 4 -25.49 32.51 -7.25
C ASN A 4 -24.78 33.87 -7.15
N LEU A 5 -23.64 33.96 -6.44
CA LEU A 5 -22.87 35.21 -6.40
C LEU A 5 -22.09 35.41 -7.70
N SER A 6 -21.43 34.37 -8.21
CA SER A 6 -20.60 34.46 -9.42
C SER A 6 -21.43 34.86 -10.65
N THR A 7 -22.63 34.30 -10.80
CA THR A 7 -23.53 34.62 -11.92
C THR A 7 -24.07 36.05 -11.83
N LYS A 8 -24.42 36.51 -10.62
CA LYS A 8 -24.87 37.87 -10.38
C LYS A 8 -23.76 38.90 -10.60
N ASP A 9 -22.55 38.61 -10.13
CA ASP A 9 -21.38 39.48 -10.29
C ASP A 9 -20.94 39.55 -11.77
N LYS A 10 -20.97 38.42 -12.49
CA LYS A 10 -20.74 38.36 -13.94
C LYS A 10 -21.78 39.18 -14.71
N ALA A 11 -23.07 39.06 -14.35
CA ALA A 11 -24.12 39.85 -14.96
C ALA A 11 -23.97 41.36 -14.70
N ALA A 12 -23.60 41.75 -13.47
CA ALA A 12 -23.31 43.14 -13.12
C ALA A 12 -22.10 43.69 -13.88
N PHE A 13 -21.04 42.88 -14.03
CA PHE A 13 -19.87 43.23 -14.82
C PHE A 13 -20.21 43.42 -16.31
N TYR A 14 -21.00 42.54 -16.90
CA TYR A 14 -21.45 42.69 -18.28
C TYR A 14 -22.40 43.87 -18.48
N ALA A 15 -23.23 44.20 -17.49
CA ALA A 15 -24.03 45.42 -17.51
C ALA A 15 -23.14 46.68 -17.48
N LEU A 16 -22.04 46.67 -16.73
CA LEU A 16 -21.05 47.75 -16.74
C LEU A 16 -20.38 47.89 -18.12
N LEU A 17 -19.92 46.79 -18.72
CA LEU A 17 -19.28 46.81 -20.05
C LEU A 17 -20.27 47.25 -21.14
N ALA A 18 -21.54 46.86 -21.03
CA ALA A 18 -22.58 47.28 -21.96
C ALA A 18 -22.78 48.81 -21.97
N LYS A 19 -22.71 49.48 -20.81
CA LYS A 19 -22.80 50.96 -20.71
C LYS A 19 -21.72 51.68 -21.52
N HIS A 20 -20.57 51.03 -21.76
CA HIS A 20 -19.45 51.58 -22.51
C HIS A 20 -19.33 51.03 -23.94
N ASN A 21 -20.31 50.26 -24.42
CA ASN A 21 -20.24 49.55 -25.71
C ASN A 21 -19.02 48.60 -25.82
N THR A 22 -18.58 48.06 -24.69
CA THR A 22 -17.42 47.15 -24.60
C THR A 22 -17.81 45.74 -24.20
N LYS A 23 -19.11 45.40 -24.26
CA LYS A 23 -19.57 44.04 -23.95
C LYS A 23 -18.89 43.04 -24.90
N PRO A 24 -18.33 41.94 -24.38
CA PRO A 24 -17.82 40.84 -25.19
C PRO A 24 -18.88 40.30 -26.14
N SER A 25 -18.46 39.89 -27.34
CA SER A 25 -19.29 39.06 -28.20
C SER A 25 -19.27 37.61 -27.71
N PRO A 26 -20.30 36.80 -27.97
CA PRO A 26 -20.32 35.38 -27.57
C PRO A 26 -19.08 34.60 -28.03
N GLY A 27 -18.68 34.76 -29.31
CA GLY A 27 -17.46 34.13 -29.82
C GLY A 27 -16.17 34.70 -29.22
N GLY A 28 -16.18 35.93 -28.72
CA GLY A 28 -15.07 36.50 -27.94
C GLY A 28 -14.97 35.89 -26.55
N GLU A 29 -16.10 35.58 -25.91
CA GLU A 29 -16.16 34.90 -24.62
C GLU A 29 -15.66 33.45 -24.74
N GLU A 30 -16.16 32.70 -25.71
CA GLU A 30 -15.72 31.31 -25.97
C GLU A 30 -14.22 31.24 -26.26
N TRP A 31 -13.71 32.14 -27.11
CA TRP A 31 -12.28 32.23 -27.37
C TRP A 31 -11.48 32.53 -26.10
N ALA A 32 -11.97 33.46 -25.26
CA ALA A 32 -11.28 33.87 -24.04
C ALA A 32 -11.18 32.73 -23.02
N GLN A 33 -12.14 31.79 -22.96
CA GLN A 33 -12.08 30.64 -22.06
C GLN A 33 -10.80 29.81 -22.22
N CYS A 34 -10.29 29.70 -23.45
CA CYS A 34 -9.10 28.91 -23.77
C CYS A 34 -7.82 29.74 -23.89
N ASN A 35 -7.90 31.08 -23.89
CA ASN A 35 -6.77 31.94 -24.25
C ASN A 35 -6.44 33.05 -23.23
N TRP A 36 -7.27 33.23 -22.18
CA TRP A 36 -7.10 34.32 -21.21
C TRP A 36 -5.74 34.34 -20.48
N PHE A 37 -5.03 33.22 -20.42
CA PHE A 37 -3.75 33.08 -19.72
C PHE A 37 -2.53 33.37 -20.60
N ASN A 38 -2.69 33.44 -21.93
CA ASN A 38 -1.60 33.70 -22.87
C ASN A 38 -1.65 35.15 -23.39
N LEU A 39 -0.67 35.96 -23.00
CA LEU A 39 -0.57 37.36 -23.40
C LEU A 39 -0.35 37.53 -24.91
N GLU A 40 0.41 36.67 -25.57
CA GLU A 40 0.67 36.75 -27.02
C GLU A 40 -0.64 36.56 -27.79
N ASN A 41 -1.42 35.54 -27.43
CA ASN A 41 -2.72 35.28 -28.04
C ASN A 41 -3.68 36.46 -27.85
N ILE A 42 -3.62 37.15 -26.71
CA ILE A 42 -4.43 38.35 -26.44
C ILE A 42 -3.98 39.51 -27.33
N ILE A 43 -2.67 39.74 -27.45
CA ILE A 43 -2.11 40.78 -28.31
C ILE A 43 -2.52 40.53 -29.76
N ASP A 44 -2.31 39.31 -30.27
CA ASP A 44 -2.67 38.93 -31.63
C ASP A 44 -4.16 39.11 -31.90
N ARG A 45 -5.02 38.67 -30.96
CA ARG A 45 -6.47 38.83 -31.08
C ARG A 45 -6.88 40.30 -31.16
N VAL A 46 -6.29 41.17 -30.33
CA VAL A 46 -6.56 42.60 -30.36
C VAL A 46 -6.09 43.21 -31.68
N CYS A 47 -4.89 42.87 -32.15
CA CYS A 47 -4.35 43.33 -33.43
C CYS A 47 -5.26 42.90 -34.61
N SER A 48 -5.64 41.63 -34.70
CA SER A 48 -6.54 41.13 -35.75
C SER A 48 -7.86 41.87 -35.79
N LEU A 49 -8.52 42.03 -34.63
CA LEU A 49 -9.81 42.72 -34.54
C LEU A 49 -9.71 44.23 -34.86
N GLN A 50 -8.57 44.85 -34.57
CA GLN A 50 -8.31 46.25 -34.94
C GLN A 50 -8.09 46.41 -36.45
N HIS A 51 -7.41 45.47 -37.10
CA HIS A 51 -7.22 45.48 -38.55
C HIS A 51 -8.54 45.26 -39.31
N GLU A 52 -9.39 44.35 -38.84
CA GLU A 52 -10.71 44.09 -39.45
C GLU A 52 -11.67 45.29 -39.36
N ALA A 53 -11.59 46.06 -38.26
CA ALA A 53 -12.56 47.13 -37.96
C ALA A 53 -12.37 48.43 -38.78
N LYS A 54 -11.36 48.51 -39.67
CA LYS A 54 -10.94 49.72 -40.42
C LYS A 54 -10.84 50.96 -39.52
N PHE A 55 -9.65 51.18 -38.93
CA PHE A 55 -9.24 52.32 -38.11
C PHE A 55 -10.21 53.52 -38.07
N LYS A 56 -11.20 53.48 -37.19
CA LYS A 56 -11.90 54.68 -36.72
C LYS A 56 -11.38 54.99 -35.32
N LEU A 57 -10.70 56.13 -35.18
CA LEU A 57 -10.13 56.65 -33.94
C LEU A 57 -11.22 56.69 -32.85
N GLY A 58 -11.31 55.66 -32.01
CA GLY A 58 -12.38 55.48 -31.02
C GLY A 58 -12.80 54.03 -30.80
N LYS A 59 -12.83 53.21 -31.87
CA LYS A 59 -13.20 51.77 -31.77
C LYS A 59 -12.10 50.90 -31.16
N ASN A 60 -10.85 51.36 -31.16
CA ASN A 60 -9.73 50.57 -30.63
C ASN A 60 -9.85 50.35 -29.12
N LYS A 61 -10.33 51.35 -28.37
CA LYS A 61 -10.55 51.24 -26.92
C LYS A 61 -11.68 50.27 -26.61
N THR A 62 -12.75 50.29 -27.40
CA THR A 62 -13.87 49.37 -27.20
C THR A 62 -13.49 47.92 -27.48
N THR A 63 -12.72 47.67 -28.54
CA THR A 63 -12.19 46.33 -28.85
C THR A 63 -11.26 45.83 -27.76
N LEU A 64 -10.32 46.66 -27.30
CA LEU A 64 -9.41 46.29 -26.21
C LEU A 64 -10.18 45.95 -24.93
N CYS A 65 -11.10 46.82 -24.49
CA CYS A 65 -11.91 46.59 -23.29
C CYS A 65 -12.83 45.37 -23.43
N SER A 66 -13.32 45.07 -24.64
CA SER A 66 -14.14 43.89 -24.91
C SER A 66 -13.34 42.60 -24.79
N VAL A 67 -12.15 42.53 -25.42
CA VAL A 67 -11.25 41.38 -25.32
C VAL A 67 -10.77 41.19 -23.88
N LEU A 68 -10.30 42.25 -23.22
CA LEU A 68 -9.86 42.19 -21.83
C LEU A 68 -11.01 41.84 -20.88
N GLY A 69 -12.22 42.35 -21.15
CA GLY A 69 -13.42 42.01 -20.39
C GLY A 69 -13.77 40.52 -20.51
N ALA A 70 -13.66 39.95 -21.71
CA ALA A 70 -13.84 38.51 -21.94
C ALA A 70 -12.78 37.69 -21.18
N CYS A 71 -11.51 38.06 -21.30
CA CYS A 71 -10.40 37.39 -20.61
C CYS A 71 -10.52 37.47 -19.08
N LEU A 72 -10.89 38.63 -18.53
CA LEU A 72 -11.10 38.79 -17.09
C LEU A 72 -12.24 37.92 -16.60
N SER A 73 -13.36 37.89 -17.33
CA SER A 73 -14.49 37.04 -16.99
C SER A 73 -14.11 35.56 -17.04
N ALA A 74 -13.37 35.13 -18.06
CA ALA A 74 -12.88 33.76 -18.18
C ALA A 74 -11.91 33.37 -17.06
N ALA A 75 -10.99 34.27 -16.69
CA ALA A 75 -10.04 34.06 -15.61
C ALA A 75 -10.73 33.89 -14.25
N VAL A 76 -11.72 34.74 -13.96
CA VAL A 76 -12.52 34.65 -12.73
C VAL A 76 -13.31 33.34 -12.68
N GLU A 77 -13.97 32.97 -13.78
CA GLU A 77 -14.74 31.72 -13.87
C GLU A 77 -13.84 30.48 -13.71
N SER A 78 -12.67 30.48 -14.35
CA SER A 78 -11.65 29.42 -14.21
C SER A 78 -11.20 29.27 -12.74
N ARG A 79 -10.95 30.39 -12.05
CA ARG A 79 -10.58 30.38 -10.63
C ARG A 79 -11.69 29.83 -9.74
N PHE A 80 -12.95 30.15 -10.03
CA PHE A 80 -14.09 29.61 -9.28
C PHE A 80 -14.27 28.11 -9.51
N LYS A 81 -14.18 27.64 -10.76
CA LYS A 81 -14.23 26.20 -11.09
C LYS A 81 -13.15 25.42 -10.35
N ARG A 82 -11.90 25.88 -10.42
CA ARG A 82 -10.78 25.28 -9.70
C ARG A 82 -11.03 25.18 -8.20
N ARG A 83 -11.50 26.25 -7.56
CA ARG A 83 -11.80 26.23 -6.12
C ARG A 83 -12.92 25.24 -5.76
N ASN A 84 -13.91 25.10 -6.63
CA ASN A 84 -14.99 24.13 -6.41
C ASN A 84 -14.47 22.70 -6.53
N GLU A 85 -13.60 22.42 -7.52
CA GLU A 85 -12.93 21.13 -7.68
C GLU A 85 -12.03 20.81 -6.47
N GLU A 86 -11.19 21.77 -6.06
CA GLU A 86 -10.35 21.65 -4.85
C GLU A 86 -11.19 21.35 -3.61
N LYS A 87 -12.33 22.05 -3.45
CA LYS A 87 -13.26 21.80 -2.35
C LYS A 87 -13.84 20.39 -2.40
N ALA A 88 -14.28 19.93 -3.57
CA ALA A 88 -14.82 18.58 -3.72
C ALA A 88 -13.78 17.50 -3.39
N ILE A 89 -12.51 17.72 -3.74
CA ILE A 89 -11.41 16.83 -3.38
C ILE A 89 -11.19 16.84 -1.87
N ILE A 90 -11.17 18.01 -1.23
CA ILE A 90 -11.03 18.13 0.22
C ILE A 90 -12.15 17.40 0.95
N ASP A 91 -13.41 17.61 0.54
CA ASP A 91 -14.57 16.96 1.14
C ASP A 91 -14.50 15.43 0.98
N SER A 92 -14.04 14.94 -0.19
CA SER A 92 -13.82 13.51 -0.43
C SER A 92 -12.73 12.90 0.46
N LEU A 93 -11.59 13.60 0.59
CA LEU A 93 -10.49 13.16 1.45
C LEU A 93 -10.88 13.16 2.94
N GLN A 94 -11.64 14.16 3.39
CA GLN A 94 -12.16 14.22 4.75
C GLN A 94 -13.05 13.01 5.06
N ASN A 95 -13.95 12.65 4.13
CA ASN A 95 -14.81 11.47 4.28
C ASN A 95 -13.98 10.18 4.33
N LEU A 96 -12.98 10.02 3.45
CA LEU A 96 -12.11 8.84 3.48
C LEU A 96 -11.34 8.74 4.80
N VAL A 97 -10.80 9.85 5.31
CA VAL A 97 -10.12 9.88 6.61
C VAL A 97 -11.07 9.51 7.74
N GLU A 98 -12.31 9.99 7.72
CA GLU A 98 -13.33 9.64 8.72
C GLU A 98 -13.65 8.13 8.70
N ILE A 99 -13.82 7.54 7.52
CA ILE A 99 -14.05 6.10 7.35
C ILE A 99 -12.86 5.29 7.88
N LEU A 100 -11.63 5.66 7.50
CA LEU A 100 -10.43 4.97 7.94
C LEU A 100 -10.22 5.07 9.46
N GLN A 101 -10.53 6.23 10.06
CA GLN A 101 -10.50 6.40 11.51
C GLN A 101 -11.51 5.50 12.21
N LYS A 102 -12.72 5.37 11.66
CA LYS A 102 -13.74 4.48 12.20
C LYS A 102 -13.30 3.01 12.17
N GLN A 103 -12.80 2.55 11.02
CA GLN A 103 -12.27 1.19 10.87
C GLN A 103 -11.11 0.92 11.82
N LEU A 104 -10.17 1.86 11.96
CA LEU A 104 -9.05 1.72 12.89
C LEU A 104 -9.51 1.58 14.34
N ASN A 105 -10.57 2.31 14.73
CA ASN A 105 -11.12 2.21 16.08
C ASN A 105 -11.88 0.89 16.30
N GLU A 106 -12.61 0.41 15.31
CA GLU A 106 -13.27 -0.91 15.34
C GLU A 106 -12.24 -2.03 15.52
N GLU A 107 -11.21 -2.08 14.68
CA GLU A 107 -10.11 -3.06 14.77
C GLU A 107 -9.38 -2.98 16.13
N ARG A 108 -9.12 -1.77 16.64
CA ARG A 108 -8.53 -1.60 17.97
C ARG A 108 -9.41 -2.20 19.06
N ASN A 109 -10.72 -1.96 19.01
CA ASN A 109 -11.67 -2.50 19.99
C ASN A 109 -11.72 -4.03 19.94
N GLU A 110 -11.69 -4.62 18.74
CA GLU A 110 -11.62 -6.07 18.57
C GLU A 110 -10.33 -6.65 19.17
N ILE A 111 -9.17 -6.04 18.89
CA ILE A 111 -7.89 -6.45 19.49
C ILE A 111 -7.95 -6.37 21.02
N TYR A 112 -8.57 -5.33 21.59
CA TYR A 112 -8.74 -5.22 23.04
C TYR A 112 -9.62 -6.34 23.60
N ALA A 113 -10.74 -6.65 22.94
CA ALA A 113 -11.64 -7.73 23.35
C ALA A 113 -10.94 -9.10 23.29
N LEU A 114 -10.23 -9.39 22.19
CA LEU A 114 -9.47 -10.63 22.02
C LEU A 114 -8.36 -10.76 23.08
N ARG A 115 -7.64 -9.67 23.37
CA ARG A 115 -6.61 -9.67 24.44
C ARG A 115 -7.21 -9.90 25.82
N ALA A 116 -8.40 -9.37 26.09
CA ALA A 116 -9.10 -9.60 27.35
C ALA A 116 -9.53 -11.07 27.49
N ALA A 117 -10.14 -11.63 26.45
CA ALA A 117 -10.54 -13.04 26.40
C ALA A 117 -9.32 -13.98 26.56
N LEU A 118 -8.21 -13.71 25.86
CA LEU A 118 -6.98 -14.48 26.00
C LEU A 118 -6.43 -14.42 27.43
N ARG A 119 -6.52 -13.27 28.11
CA ARG A 119 -6.09 -13.12 29.50
C ARG A 119 -6.97 -13.94 30.44
N GLU A 120 -8.28 -13.93 30.24
CA GLU A 120 -9.23 -14.71 31.03
C GLU A 120 -8.99 -16.23 30.88
N GLU A 121 -8.80 -16.71 29.65
CA GLU A 121 -8.47 -18.11 29.39
C GLU A 121 -7.13 -18.53 30.03
N ARG A 122 -6.11 -17.67 29.98
CA ARG A 122 -4.83 -17.93 30.68
C ARG A 122 -5.03 -18.04 32.19
N VAL A 123 -5.88 -17.20 32.77
CA VAL A 123 -6.20 -17.22 34.19
C VAL A 123 -6.97 -18.49 34.56
N LYS A 124 -7.97 -18.90 33.78
CA LYS A 124 -8.69 -20.18 33.97
C LYS A 124 -7.77 -21.40 33.88
N ASN A 125 -6.88 -21.43 32.88
CA ASN A 125 -5.91 -22.51 32.73
C ASN A 125 -4.88 -22.56 33.87
N SER A 126 -4.59 -21.43 34.53
CA SER A 126 -3.76 -21.38 35.73
C SER A 126 -4.47 -22.00 36.94
N TYR A 127 -5.77 -21.73 37.15
CA TYR A 127 -6.52 -22.26 38.29
C TYR A 127 -6.87 -23.75 38.19
N ASN A 128 -6.90 -24.32 36.98
CA ASN A 128 -7.07 -25.76 36.78
C ASN A 128 -5.85 -26.61 37.19
N VAL A 129 -4.70 -25.98 37.51
CA VAL A 129 -3.48 -26.68 37.98
C VAL A 129 -3.41 -26.75 39.51
N ASP A 130 -4.09 -25.87 40.24
CA ASP A 130 -3.94 -25.72 41.71
C ASP A 130 -5.05 -26.38 42.56
N SER A 131 -6.04 -27.04 41.96
CA SER A 131 -7.20 -27.62 42.68
C SER A 131 -7.05 -29.10 43.10
N SER A 132 -5.84 -29.67 43.06
CA SER A 132 -5.63 -31.05 43.52
C SER A 132 -4.48 -31.12 44.50
N VAL A 133 -4.70 -30.61 45.72
CA VAL A 133 -3.83 -30.88 46.87
C VAL A 133 -4.56 -31.83 47.81
N GLU A 134 -4.03 -33.05 47.89
CA GLU A 134 -3.98 -33.99 49.03
C GLU A 134 -3.67 -35.35 48.40
N THR A 135 -2.43 -35.84 48.36
CA THR A 135 -1.72 -36.35 49.52
C THR A 135 -0.26 -36.63 49.13
N GLU A 136 0.62 -36.24 50.05
CA GLU A 136 1.93 -36.81 50.42
C GLU A 136 2.88 -37.47 49.39
N GLU A 137 4.14 -37.14 49.66
CA GLU A 137 5.40 -37.80 49.29
C GLU A 137 6.11 -37.41 48.00
N LYS A 138 7.42 -37.24 48.21
CA LYS A 138 8.40 -36.61 47.36
C LYS A 138 8.61 -37.42 46.09
N GLU A 139 8.53 -36.77 44.94
CA GLU A 139 9.42 -37.02 43.81
C GLU A 139 9.33 -35.84 42.83
N THR A 140 10.46 -35.53 42.20
CA THR A 140 10.65 -34.41 41.26
C THR A 140 9.54 -34.33 40.20
N PRO A 141 9.10 -33.13 39.77
CA PRO A 141 7.95 -33.00 38.87
C PRO A 141 8.19 -33.74 37.55
N HIS A 142 7.48 -34.85 37.36
CA HIS A 142 7.44 -35.54 36.08
C HIS A 142 6.83 -34.60 35.04
N MET A 143 7.70 -34.03 34.21
CA MET A 143 7.35 -33.34 32.97
C MET A 143 6.37 -34.22 32.20
N LYS A 144 5.15 -33.72 31.94
CA LYS A 144 4.10 -34.44 31.22
C LYS A 144 4.69 -34.97 29.92
N GLN A 145 4.86 -36.29 29.87
CA GLN A 145 5.57 -36.96 28.79
C GLN A 145 4.60 -37.06 27.61
N ILE A 146 4.65 -36.08 26.72
CA ILE A 146 3.77 -35.94 25.54
C ILE A 146 4.00 -37.07 24.51
N TYR A 147 5.06 -37.88 24.66
CA TYR A 147 5.45 -38.91 23.70
C TYR A 147 5.67 -40.30 24.34
N PRO A 148 5.23 -41.40 23.69
CA PRO A 148 5.37 -42.75 24.23
C PRO A 148 6.85 -43.16 24.35
N HIS A 149 7.34 -43.29 25.59
CA HIS A 149 8.75 -43.62 25.84
C HIS A 149 9.20 -44.98 25.30
N LYS A 150 8.27 -45.93 25.11
CA LYS A 150 8.59 -47.24 24.51
C LYS A 150 9.12 -47.14 23.08
N GLU A 151 8.63 -46.18 22.31
CA GLU A 151 9.08 -45.94 20.94
C GLU A 151 10.45 -45.25 20.91
N LEU A 152 10.69 -44.32 21.85
CA LEU A 152 11.99 -43.66 22.04
C LEU A 152 13.07 -44.64 22.51
N GLU A 153 12.76 -45.52 23.45
CA GLU A 153 13.63 -46.62 23.88
C GLU A 153 13.93 -47.58 22.73
N ALA A 154 12.95 -47.89 21.87
CA ALA A 154 13.15 -48.72 20.69
C ALA A 154 14.11 -48.07 19.67
N VAL A 155 13.98 -46.76 19.42
CA VAL A 155 14.88 -46.00 18.53
C VAL A 155 16.29 -45.86 19.13
N LYS A 156 16.39 -45.68 20.44
CA LYS A 156 17.67 -45.55 21.15
C LYS A 156 18.45 -46.87 21.20
N ASN A 157 17.76 -48.01 21.23
CA ASN A 157 18.35 -49.34 21.27
C ASN A 157 18.58 -49.98 19.88
N CYS A 158 18.15 -49.32 18.79
CA CYS A 158 18.56 -49.67 17.43
C CYS A 158 20.06 -49.37 17.25
N ARG A 159 20.89 -50.39 17.44
CA ARG A 159 22.36 -50.33 17.30
C ARG A 159 22.83 -50.27 15.83
N GLU A 160 21.90 -50.39 14.90
CA GLU A 160 22.14 -50.26 13.48
C GLU A 160 21.76 -48.82 13.10
N ILE A 161 22.72 -48.06 12.59
CA ILE A 161 22.51 -46.73 12.02
C ILE A 161 21.76 -46.93 10.70
N CYS A 162 20.52 -47.40 10.77
CA CYS A 162 19.61 -47.27 9.65
C CYS A 162 19.31 -45.79 9.56
N CYS A 163 19.84 -45.17 8.51
CA CYS A 163 19.69 -43.77 8.17
C CYS A 163 18.34 -43.24 8.67
N PRO A 164 18.29 -42.18 9.51
CA PRO A 164 17.04 -41.44 9.62
C PRO A 164 16.66 -41.11 8.18
N HIS A 165 15.39 -41.33 7.82
CA HIS A 165 14.87 -41.02 6.49
C HIS A 165 15.01 -39.50 6.26
N LEU A 166 16.22 -39.07 5.93
CA LEU A 166 16.55 -37.73 5.52
C LEU A 166 15.85 -37.57 4.18
N ARG A 167 14.93 -36.61 4.14
CA ARG A 167 14.19 -36.34 2.91
C ARG A 167 15.21 -35.99 1.82
N PRO A 168 15.10 -36.57 0.62
CA PRO A 168 16.02 -36.26 -0.47
C PRO A 168 16.02 -34.76 -0.75
N LEU A 169 17.17 -34.21 -1.14
CA LEU A 169 17.24 -32.84 -1.61
C LEU A 169 16.36 -32.71 -2.85
N VAL A 170 15.33 -31.87 -2.76
CA VAL A 170 14.40 -31.62 -3.85
C VAL A 170 14.92 -30.42 -4.63
N LYS A 171 15.57 -30.67 -5.76
CA LYS A 171 16.02 -29.61 -6.66
C LYS A 171 14.93 -29.32 -7.67
N THR A 172 14.44 -28.09 -7.67
CA THR A 172 13.47 -27.61 -8.65
C THR A 172 14.18 -26.67 -9.60
N GLU A 173 14.25 -27.04 -10.88
CA GLU A 173 14.85 -26.22 -11.93
C GLU A 173 13.74 -25.62 -12.80
N TYR A 174 13.87 -24.32 -13.09
CA TYR A 174 12.94 -23.56 -13.93
C TYR A 174 13.61 -23.30 -15.28
N ASN A 175 13.02 -23.81 -16.35
CA ASN A 175 13.49 -23.57 -17.71
C ASN A 175 12.56 -22.58 -18.40
N TYR A 176 13.08 -21.41 -18.71
CA TYR A 176 12.39 -20.36 -19.47
C TYR A 176 12.83 -20.45 -20.93
N ILE A 177 11.89 -20.37 -21.87
CA ILE A 177 12.22 -20.39 -23.30
C ILE A 177 12.82 -19.04 -23.74
N ASN A 178 12.40 -17.95 -23.09
CA ASN A 178 12.81 -16.56 -23.33
C ASN A 178 12.43 -15.66 -22.14
N ASP A 179 12.98 -14.44 -22.09
CA ASP A 179 12.86 -13.53 -20.93
C ASP A 179 11.44 -12.94 -20.72
N GLU A 180 10.54 -13.14 -21.67
CA GLU A 180 9.13 -12.71 -21.63
C GLU A 180 8.17 -13.87 -21.28
N ASP A 181 8.72 -15.04 -20.92
CA ASP A 181 7.94 -16.22 -20.54
C ASP A 181 7.51 -16.14 -19.06
N PHE A 182 6.21 -15.96 -18.85
CA PHE A 182 5.62 -15.88 -17.51
C PHE A 182 5.25 -17.26 -16.94
N GLU A 183 5.37 -18.34 -17.72
CA GLU A 183 5.02 -19.72 -17.30
C GLU A 183 6.18 -20.70 -17.55
N PRO A 184 7.23 -20.69 -16.69
CA PRO A 184 8.39 -21.55 -16.87
C PRO A 184 8.03 -23.04 -16.82
N HIS A 185 8.75 -23.84 -17.61
CA HIS A 185 8.67 -25.29 -17.47
C HIS A 185 9.44 -25.74 -16.23
N ILE A 186 8.70 -26.26 -15.24
CA ILE A 186 9.26 -26.67 -13.94
C ILE A 186 9.61 -28.16 -13.99
N THR A 187 10.88 -28.49 -13.71
CA THR A 187 11.31 -29.88 -13.53
C THR A 187 11.83 -30.08 -12.10
N THR A 188 11.20 -31.01 -11.36
CA THR A 188 11.61 -31.36 -10.01
C THR A 188 12.36 -32.69 -10.01
N LYS A 189 13.57 -32.72 -9.43
CA LYS A 189 14.36 -33.94 -9.25
C LYS A 189 14.64 -34.17 -7.77
N HIS A 190 14.41 -35.41 -7.33
CA HIS A 190 14.75 -35.86 -5.98
C HIS A 190 16.14 -36.50 -6.03
N ILE A 191 17.13 -35.87 -5.40
CA ILE A 191 18.49 -36.39 -5.35
C ILE A 191 18.76 -36.87 -3.92
N PRO A 192 18.96 -38.18 -3.70
CA PRO A 192 19.38 -38.67 -2.39
C PRO A 192 20.81 -38.19 -2.09
N TYR A 193 21.06 -37.80 -0.84
CA TYR A 193 22.39 -37.37 -0.42
C TYR A 193 23.41 -38.50 -0.56
N SER A 194 24.59 -38.19 -1.09
CA SER A 194 25.69 -39.14 -1.15
C SER A 194 26.32 -39.36 0.24
N THR A 195 26.90 -40.53 0.47
CA THR A 195 27.55 -40.88 1.75
C THR A 195 28.63 -39.86 2.16
N THR A 196 29.33 -39.28 1.19
CA THR A 196 30.36 -38.26 1.41
C THR A 196 29.79 -36.90 1.80
N GLU A 197 28.66 -36.49 1.24
CA GLU A 197 27.97 -35.25 1.65
C GLU A 197 27.40 -35.40 3.05
N LEU A 198 26.83 -36.56 3.37
CA LEU A 198 26.35 -36.87 4.72
C LEU A 198 27.49 -36.85 5.74
N ALA A 199 28.67 -37.35 5.39
CA ALA A 199 29.84 -37.28 6.27
C ALA A 199 30.31 -35.84 6.50
N LYS A 200 30.24 -34.96 5.50
CA LYS A 200 30.57 -33.53 5.64
C LYS A 200 29.57 -32.81 6.54
N LEU A 201 28.27 -32.96 6.27
CA LEU A 201 27.20 -32.37 7.09
C LEU A 201 27.29 -32.84 8.54
N LYS A 202 27.51 -34.15 8.75
CA LYS A 202 27.73 -34.67 10.09
C LYS A 202 28.96 -34.03 10.72
N LYS A 203 30.09 -33.89 10.02
CA LYS A 203 31.28 -33.26 10.59
C LYS A 203 31.08 -31.78 10.94
N GLU A 204 30.35 -31.05 10.12
CA GLU A 204 30.19 -29.60 10.23
C GLU A 204 29.10 -29.19 11.24
N TYR A 205 28.05 -29.99 11.35
CA TYR A 205 26.89 -29.69 12.20
C TYR A 205 26.67 -30.70 13.33
N SER A 206 27.58 -31.69 13.50
CA SER A 206 27.53 -32.53 14.71
C SER A 206 27.93 -31.71 15.93
N ARG A 207 27.06 -31.76 16.94
CA ARG A 207 27.33 -31.12 18.22
C ARG A 207 28.51 -31.80 18.90
N LEU A 208 29.42 -30.99 19.44
CA LEU A 208 30.42 -31.49 20.37
C LEU A 208 29.72 -31.87 21.69
N PRO A 209 30.18 -32.90 22.42
CA PRO A 209 29.54 -33.35 23.67
C PRO A 209 29.41 -32.27 24.77
N GLN A 210 30.11 -31.15 24.60
CA GLN A 210 30.16 -30.02 25.52
C GLN A 210 29.18 -28.89 25.18
N GLU A 211 28.51 -28.95 24.04
CA GLU A 211 27.49 -27.97 23.63
C GLU A 211 26.14 -28.34 24.26
N SER A 212 25.62 -27.46 25.13
CA SER A 212 24.27 -27.60 25.70
C SER A 212 23.21 -27.23 24.65
N GLU A 213 21.98 -27.75 24.80
CA GLU A 213 20.85 -27.46 23.91
C GLU A 213 20.62 -25.94 23.80
N THR A 214 21.08 -25.35 22.69
CA THR A 214 20.72 -23.98 22.33
C THR A 214 19.38 -23.97 21.60
N GLU A 215 18.40 -23.29 22.19
CA GLU A 215 17.09 -23.06 21.59
C GLU A 215 17.24 -22.00 20.48
N TYR A 216 17.30 -22.45 19.22
CA TYR A 216 17.29 -21.54 18.07
C TYR A 216 15.86 -21.09 17.78
N VAL A 217 15.49 -19.91 18.29
CA VAL A 217 14.21 -19.28 17.99
C VAL A 217 14.30 -18.52 16.67
N PHE A 218 13.86 -19.13 15.56
CA PHE A 218 13.68 -18.41 14.30
C PHE A 218 12.41 -17.54 14.37
N ARG A 219 12.57 -16.22 14.21
CA ARG A 219 11.45 -15.28 14.11
C ARG A 219 11.36 -14.79 12.66
N VAL A 220 10.31 -15.22 11.96
CA VAL A 220 10.00 -14.73 10.61
C VAL A 220 8.99 -13.57 10.75
N PRO A 221 9.27 -12.37 10.21
CA PRO A 221 8.31 -11.27 10.24
C PRO A 221 7.15 -11.57 9.28
N LEU A 222 5.92 -11.56 9.79
CA LEU A 222 4.68 -11.89 9.06
C LEU A 222 4.19 -10.81 8.08
N THR A 223 5.03 -9.83 7.75
CA THR A 223 4.69 -8.75 6.81
C THR A 223 5.58 -8.83 5.58
N GLY A 224 5.23 -9.72 4.65
CA GLY A 224 5.64 -9.65 3.24
C GLY A 224 6.39 -10.87 2.69
N GLY A 225 5.64 -11.80 2.05
CA GLY A 225 6.11 -12.74 1.03
C GLY A 225 6.81 -14.02 1.52
N ASP A 226 6.36 -15.18 1.05
CA ASP A 226 6.89 -16.53 1.35
C ASP A 226 8.32 -16.81 0.84
N GLN A 227 9.12 -15.78 0.52
CA GLN A 227 10.48 -15.96 0.02
C GLN A 227 11.53 -15.47 1.02
N ILE A 228 12.06 -16.42 1.80
CA ILE A 228 13.34 -16.26 2.48
C ILE A 228 14.42 -16.37 1.41
N LYS A 229 15.03 -15.24 1.02
CA LYS A 229 16.20 -15.24 0.14
C LYS A 229 17.43 -15.64 0.96
N LEU A 230 17.83 -16.90 0.85
CA LEU A 230 19.13 -17.36 1.35
C LEU A 230 20.24 -16.89 0.39
N THR A 231 21.38 -16.51 0.93
CA THR A 231 22.58 -16.26 0.14
C THR A 231 23.20 -17.60 -0.33
N GLU A 232 23.95 -17.62 -1.44
CA GLU A 232 24.58 -18.86 -1.95
C GLU A 232 25.47 -19.56 -0.91
N HIS A 233 26.05 -18.80 0.02
CA HIS A 233 26.84 -19.34 1.13
C HIS A 233 25.97 -20.05 2.18
N GLU A 234 24.74 -19.60 2.40
CA GLU A 234 23.80 -20.20 3.36
C GLU A 234 23.02 -21.39 2.76
N ALA A 235 23.02 -21.51 1.43
CA ALA A 235 22.35 -22.57 0.69
C ALA A 235 23.28 -23.71 0.25
N SER A 236 24.58 -23.63 0.56
CA SER A 236 25.61 -24.63 0.23
C SER A 236 25.97 -25.54 1.39
#